data_AF-A0A6I9ZHQ9-F1
#
_entry.id   AF-A0A6I9ZHQ9-F1
#
_cell.length_a   1.000
_cell.length_b   1.000
_cell.length_c   1.000
_cell.angle_alpha   90.00
_cell.angle_beta   90.00
_cell.angle_gamma   90.00
#
_symmetry.space_group_name_H-M   'P 1'
#
loop_
_entity.id
_entity.type
_entity.pdbx_description
1 polymer ?
#
loop_
_entity_poly.entity_id
_entity_poly.type
_entity_poly.pdbx_seq_one_letter_code
_entity_poly.pdbx_strand_id
1 'polypeptide(L)'
;MAENGTKEKIKWTTTIIISSSLKSCEVATALDRSHKIRYSDSVENGSIIFSLSGVAFLLMDAKECFTSAEEIFLAKIEKFTNIHQNSFLVLSAAFHGPEEWKLMFRIQQRFLGSNLRILPVHNTVDVINLMCTIAKMASKPYIDNICYRMVTTEAYIIEQSPVWKTLQKLKLSSDSFNPN
;
A
#
# COMPACT_ATOMS: atom_id res chain seq x y z
N MET A 1 11.66 38.71 -5.47
CA MET A 1 11.25 38.08 -6.75
C MET A 1 11.82 36.67 -6.78
N ALA A 2 11.10 35.77 -7.47
CA ALA A 2 11.34 34.34 -7.67
C ALA A 2 11.00 33.44 -6.48
N GLU A 3 10.19 32.39 -6.58
CA GLU A 3 9.37 31.82 -7.66
C GLU A 3 8.31 30.99 -6.92
N ASN A 4 7.03 31.32 -7.07
CA ASN A 4 5.95 30.43 -6.66
C ASN A 4 5.96 29.24 -7.62
N GLY A 5 6.85 28.28 -7.36
CA GLY A 5 6.82 26.97 -7.99
C GLY A 5 5.52 26.30 -7.57
N THR A 6 4.47 26.46 -8.36
CA THR A 6 3.33 25.54 -8.43
C THR A 6 3.92 24.17 -8.72
N LYS A 7 4.27 23.44 -7.65
CA LYS A 7 4.64 22.04 -7.72
C LYS A 7 3.41 21.32 -8.25
N GLU A 8 3.36 21.09 -9.55
CA GLU A 8 2.47 20.11 -10.13
C GLU A 8 2.60 18.85 -9.28
N LYS A 9 1.50 18.43 -8.65
CA LYS A 9 1.48 17.18 -7.89
C LYS A 9 1.79 16.09 -8.90
N ILE A 10 3.03 15.62 -8.92
CA ILE A 10 3.48 14.53 -9.80
C ILE A 10 2.46 13.41 -9.64
N LYS A 11 1.69 13.16 -10.70
CA LYS A 11 0.64 12.14 -10.69
C LYS A 11 1.34 10.80 -10.61
N TRP A 12 1.19 10.11 -9.47
CA TRP A 12 1.79 8.80 -9.28
C TRP A 12 1.17 7.81 -10.28
N THR A 13 2.00 7.28 -11.18
CA THR A 13 1.59 6.30 -12.19
C THR A 13 2.38 5.02 -11.97
N THR A 14 1.68 3.89 -11.95
CA THR A 14 2.27 2.56 -11.76
C THR A 14 1.69 1.58 -12.77
N THR A 15 2.35 0.44 -12.95
CA THR A 15 1.82 -0.66 -13.76
C THR A 15 1.05 -1.62 -12.85
N ILE A 16 -0.19 -1.91 -13.21
CA ILE A 16 -1.09 -2.77 -12.47
C ILE A 16 -1.43 -3.98 -13.34
N ILE A 17 -1.28 -5.19 -12.78
CA ILE A 17 -1.72 -6.43 -13.41
C ILE A 17 -3.10 -6.78 -12.85
N ILE A 18 -4.09 -6.91 -13.70
CA ILE A 18 -5.47 -7.21 -13.29
C ILE A 18 -5.89 -8.54 -13.90
N SER A 19 -6.60 -9.36 -13.12
CA SER A 19 -7.23 -10.57 -13.64
C SER A 19 -8.20 -10.21 -14.77
N SER A 20 -8.15 -10.94 -15.89
CA SER A 20 -9.08 -10.68 -17.00
C SER A 20 -10.55 -10.82 -16.60
N SER A 21 -10.85 -11.55 -15.51
CA SER A 21 -12.21 -11.65 -14.95
C SER A 21 -12.78 -10.30 -14.51
N LEU A 22 -11.93 -9.30 -14.27
CA LEU A 22 -12.31 -7.95 -13.83
C LEU A 22 -12.37 -6.91 -14.96
N LYS A 23 -12.24 -7.30 -16.23
CA LYS A 23 -12.23 -6.37 -17.36
C LYS A 23 -13.46 -5.44 -17.42
N SER A 24 -14.64 -5.95 -17.06
CA SER A 24 -15.90 -5.19 -17.04
C SER A 24 -16.19 -4.51 -15.70
N CYS A 25 -15.31 -4.65 -14.70
CA CYS A 25 -15.53 -4.09 -13.37
C CYS A 25 -15.28 -2.57 -13.35
N GLU A 26 -16.09 -1.84 -12.58
CA GLU A 26 -15.94 -0.41 -12.39
C GLU A 26 -14.56 -0.04 -11.81
N VAL A 27 -14.07 -0.85 -10.86
CA VAL A 27 -12.73 -0.67 -10.25
C VAL A 27 -11.63 -0.71 -11.31
N ALA A 28 -11.69 -1.67 -12.24
CA ALA A 28 -10.69 -1.78 -13.30
C ALA A 28 -10.74 -0.59 -14.26
N THR A 29 -11.95 -0.17 -14.65
CA THR A 29 -12.15 0.99 -15.55
C THR A 29 -11.63 2.28 -14.91
N ALA A 30 -11.85 2.46 -13.61
CA ALA A 30 -11.39 3.64 -12.90
C ALA A 30 -9.86 3.67 -12.72
N LEU A 31 -9.24 2.50 -12.49
CA LEU A 31 -7.78 2.38 -12.43
C LEU A 31 -7.12 2.69 -13.78
N ASP A 32 -7.77 2.37 -14.90
CA ASP A 32 -7.21 2.58 -16.25
C ASP A 32 -7.02 4.05 -16.60
N ARG A 33 -7.86 4.91 -16.00
CA ARG A 33 -7.79 6.38 -16.19
C ARG A 33 -6.55 7.01 -15.57
N SER A 34 -5.86 6.32 -14.67
CA SER A 34 -4.75 6.88 -13.89
C SER A 34 -3.47 6.05 -13.93
N HIS A 35 -3.56 4.78 -14.30
CA HIS A 35 -2.46 3.81 -14.22
C HIS A 35 -2.37 2.96 -15.49
N LYS A 36 -1.22 2.32 -15.70
CA LYS A 36 -1.01 1.45 -16.87
C LYS A 36 -1.49 0.04 -16.53
N ILE A 37 -2.58 -0.40 -17.13
CA ILE A 37 -3.16 -1.73 -16.86
C ILE A 37 -2.59 -2.79 -17.81
N ARG A 38 -2.35 -3.97 -17.27
CA ARG A 38 -2.11 -5.21 -18.01
C ARG A 38 -3.10 -6.26 -17.53
N TYR A 39 -3.88 -6.83 -18.43
CA TYR A 39 -4.76 -7.94 -18.09
C TYR A 39 -4.02 -9.28 -18.20
N SER A 40 -4.30 -10.21 -17.31
CA SER A 40 -3.71 -11.55 -17.30
C SER A 40 -4.73 -12.61 -16.90
N ASP A 41 -4.68 -13.76 -17.57
CA ASP A 41 -5.46 -14.96 -17.24
C ASP A 41 -4.70 -15.91 -16.29
N SER A 42 -3.41 -15.65 -16.05
CA SER A 42 -2.57 -16.50 -15.19
C SER A 42 -2.67 -16.15 -13.70
N VAL A 43 -3.29 -15.02 -13.37
CA VAL A 43 -3.49 -14.57 -11.99
C VAL A 43 -4.85 -15.04 -11.48
N GLU A 44 -4.99 -15.15 -10.16
CA GLU A 44 -6.25 -15.62 -9.56
C GLU A 44 -7.43 -14.70 -9.91
N ASN A 45 -8.62 -15.27 -10.03
CA ASN A 45 -9.81 -14.52 -10.44
C ASN A 45 -10.10 -13.40 -9.43
N GLY A 46 -10.34 -12.18 -9.89
CA GLY A 46 -10.56 -11.05 -8.99
C GLY A 46 -9.28 -10.44 -8.40
N SER A 47 -8.09 -10.88 -8.81
CA SER A 47 -6.83 -10.32 -8.34
C SER A 47 -6.42 -9.04 -9.07
N ILE A 48 -5.83 -8.11 -8.32
CA ILE A 48 -5.20 -6.87 -8.78
C ILE A 48 -3.82 -6.75 -8.13
N ILE A 49 -2.76 -6.65 -8.93
CA ILE A 49 -1.38 -6.67 -8.46
C ILE A 49 -0.68 -5.38 -8.88
N PHE A 50 -0.13 -4.66 -7.91
CA PHE A 50 0.69 -3.48 -8.13
C PHE A 50 2.16 -3.90 -8.24
N SER A 51 2.63 -4.14 -9.47
CA SER A 51 3.93 -4.78 -9.71
C SER A 51 5.12 -4.06 -9.06
N LEU A 52 5.13 -2.72 -9.12
CA LEU A 52 6.22 -1.92 -8.54
C LEU A 52 6.16 -1.81 -7.02
N SER A 53 4.99 -2.04 -6.43
CA SER A 53 4.79 -1.98 -4.98
C SER A 53 4.91 -3.37 -4.32
N GLY A 54 4.88 -4.44 -5.11
CA GLY A 54 4.86 -5.82 -4.60
C GLY A 54 3.62 -6.15 -3.78
N VAL A 55 2.54 -5.38 -3.93
CA VAL A 55 1.27 -5.57 -3.21
C VAL A 55 0.25 -6.20 -4.13
N ALA A 56 -0.48 -7.19 -3.63
CA ALA A 56 -1.60 -7.82 -4.33
C ALA A 56 -2.90 -7.68 -3.54
N PHE A 57 -3.98 -7.46 -4.27
CA PHE A 57 -5.34 -7.37 -3.76
C PHE A 57 -6.20 -8.46 -4.38
N LEU A 58 -7.09 -9.06 -3.61
CA LEU A 58 -8.15 -9.93 -4.08
C LEU A 58 -9.49 -9.25 -3.79
N LEU A 59 -10.26 -8.93 -4.83
CA LEU A 59 -11.61 -8.38 -4.65
C LEU A 59 -12.61 -9.51 -4.52
N MET A 60 -13.46 -9.41 -3.49
CA MET A 60 -14.60 -10.30 -3.29
C MET A 60 -15.80 -9.49 -2.82
N ASP A 61 -16.99 -9.82 -3.33
CA ASP A 61 -18.25 -9.32 -2.82
C ASP A 61 -18.75 -10.25 -1.71
N ALA A 62 -19.12 -9.70 -0.56
CA ALA A 62 -19.71 -10.46 0.53
C ALA A 62 -20.96 -11.23 0.07
N LYS A 63 -21.77 -10.66 -0.82
CA LYS A 63 -22.96 -11.33 -1.37
C LYS A 63 -22.61 -12.59 -2.18
N GLU A 64 -21.54 -12.50 -2.97
CA GLU A 64 -21.04 -13.64 -3.74
C GLU A 64 -20.54 -14.74 -2.78
N CYS A 65 -19.83 -14.35 -1.72
CA CYS A 65 -19.36 -15.28 -0.69
C CYS A 65 -20.52 -16.02 0.01
N PHE A 66 -21.64 -15.35 0.28
CA PHE A 66 -22.84 -15.99 0.87
C PHE A 66 -23.54 -16.94 -0.10
N THR A 67 -23.46 -16.69 -1.40
CA THR A 67 -24.13 -17.49 -2.43
C THR A 67 -23.27 -18.68 -2.87
N SER A 68 -21.95 -18.55 -2.79
CA SER A 68 -20.98 -19.60 -3.13
C SER A 68 -20.81 -20.61 -2.02
N ALA A 69 -20.47 -21.85 -2.36
CA ALA A 69 -20.01 -22.83 -1.38
C ALA A 69 -18.73 -22.33 -0.70
N GLU A 70 -18.68 -22.52 0.62
CA GLU A 70 -17.61 -21.95 1.45
C GLU A 70 -16.23 -22.46 1.07
N GLU A 71 -16.11 -23.74 0.71
CA GLU A 71 -14.82 -24.31 0.31
C GLU A 71 -14.24 -23.62 -0.95
N ILE A 72 -15.10 -23.13 -1.85
CA ILE A 72 -14.67 -22.53 -3.12
C ILE A 72 -13.94 -21.22 -2.85
N PHE A 73 -14.56 -20.32 -2.09
CA PHE A 73 -13.95 -19.01 -1.83
C PHE A 73 -12.77 -19.11 -0.88
N LEU A 74 -12.80 -20.01 0.10
CA LEU A 74 -11.67 -20.23 1.01
C LEU A 74 -10.46 -20.79 0.26
N ALA A 75 -10.63 -21.78 -0.62
CA ALA A 75 -9.55 -22.33 -1.43
C ALA A 75 -8.93 -21.26 -2.35
N LYS A 76 -9.77 -20.37 -2.89
CA LYS A 76 -9.34 -19.22 -3.68
C LYS A 76 -8.48 -18.24 -2.87
N ILE A 77 -8.91 -17.88 -1.66
CA ILE A 77 -8.16 -17.01 -0.75
C ILE A 77 -6.82 -17.68 -0.38
N GLU A 78 -6.83 -18.96 -0.04
CA GLU A 78 -5.63 -19.72 0.33
C GLU A 78 -4.59 -19.75 -0.80
N LYS A 79 -5.01 -20.07 -2.02
CA LYS A 79 -4.16 -20.04 -3.21
C LYS A 79 -3.56 -18.65 -3.43
N PHE A 80 -4.36 -17.60 -3.29
CA PHE A 80 -3.91 -16.22 -3.42
C PHE A 80 -2.87 -15.83 -2.35
N THR A 81 -3.10 -16.20 -1.08
CA THR A 81 -2.18 -15.91 0.02
C THR A 81 -0.85 -16.65 -0.08
N ASN A 82 -0.86 -17.85 -0.67
CA ASN A 82 0.35 -18.64 -0.86
C ASN A 82 1.25 -18.08 -1.98
N ILE A 83 0.67 -17.40 -2.97
CA ILE A 83 1.41 -16.79 -4.08
C ILE A 83 1.97 -15.42 -3.68
N HIS A 84 1.22 -14.63 -2.89
CA HIS A 84 1.55 -13.24 -2.62
C HIS A 84 1.87 -12.97 -1.15
N GLN A 85 3.12 -12.56 -0.87
CA GLN A 85 3.57 -12.24 0.50
C GLN A 85 2.85 -11.01 1.08
N ASN A 86 2.62 -9.98 0.28
CA ASN A 86 1.85 -8.79 0.67
C ASN A 86 0.45 -8.85 0.07
N SER A 87 -0.36 -9.79 0.58
CA SER A 87 -1.74 -10.01 0.17
C SER A 87 -2.73 -9.19 1.01
N PHE A 88 -3.74 -8.63 0.33
CA PHE A 88 -4.90 -8.00 0.96
C PHE A 88 -6.19 -8.53 0.34
N LEU A 89 -7.14 -8.95 1.17
CA LEU A 89 -8.49 -9.29 0.73
C LEU A 89 -9.37 -8.06 0.89
N VAL A 90 -9.91 -7.56 -0.21
CA VAL A 90 -10.83 -6.43 -0.23
C VAL A 90 -12.24 -7.00 -0.29
N LEU A 91 -12.94 -6.95 0.84
CA LEU A 91 -14.29 -7.46 0.97
C LEU A 91 -15.28 -6.30 0.80
N SER A 92 -15.94 -6.26 -0.35
CA SER A 92 -16.96 -5.27 -0.66
C SER A 92 -18.31 -5.70 -0.09
N ALA A 93 -18.99 -4.81 0.65
CA ALA A 93 -20.37 -5.03 1.07
C ALA A 93 -21.15 -3.71 1.14
N ALA A 94 -22.40 -3.74 0.69
CA ALA A 94 -23.27 -2.56 0.74
C ALA A 94 -23.55 -2.07 2.17
N PHE A 95 -23.64 -3.01 3.12
CA PHE A 95 -23.79 -2.74 4.55
C PHE A 95 -22.96 -3.77 5.31
N HIS A 96 -22.17 -3.33 6.31
CA HIS A 96 -21.44 -4.27 7.18
C HIS A 96 -22.35 -4.65 8.34
N GLY A 97 -23.35 -5.47 8.02
CA GLY A 97 -24.28 -6.03 8.99
C GLY A 97 -23.64 -7.17 9.80
N PRO A 98 -24.41 -7.72 10.76
CA PRO A 98 -23.91 -8.80 11.61
C PRO A 98 -23.51 -10.05 10.82
N GLU A 99 -24.13 -10.31 9.67
CA GLU A 99 -23.80 -11.44 8.80
C GLU A 99 -22.46 -11.23 8.11
N GLU A 100 -22.19 -10.04 7.57
CA GLU A 100 -20.92 -9.68 6.94
C GLU A 100 -19.78 -9.69 7.96
N TRP A 101 -20.02 -9.18 9.18
CA TRP A 101 -19.06 -9.28 10.28
C TRP A 101 -18.77 -10.73 10.67
N LYS A 102 -19.80 -11.58 10.70
CA LYS A 102 -19.62 -13.01 10.96
C LYS A 102 -18.80 -13.67 9.85
N LEU A 103 -19.04 -13.34 8.59
CA LEU A 103 -18.24 -13.82 7.46
C LEU A 103 -16.77 -13.37 7.60
N MET A 104 -16.52 -12.08 7.84
CA MET A 104 -15.18 -11.55 8.06
C MET A 104 -14.48 -12.27 9.21
N PHE A 105 -15.17 -12.41 10.35
CA PHE A 105 -14.62 -13.09 11.53
C PHE A 105 -14.26 -14.54 11.22
N ARG A 106 -15.10 -15.27 10.47
CA ARG A 106 -14.81 -16.65 10.06
C ARG A 106 -13.58 -16.73 9.16
N ILE A 107 -13.47 -15.84 8.17
CA ILE A 107 -12.29 -15.78 7.30
C ILE A 107 -11.05 -15.45 8.13
N GLN A 108 -11.13 -14.46 9.02
CA GLN A 108 -10.02 -14.11 9.91
C GLN A 108 -9.59 -15.31 10.74
N GLN A 109 -10.54 -16.00 11.39
CA GLN A 109 -10.27 -17.20 12.19
C GLN A 109 -9.59 -18.30 11.38
N ARG A 110 -10.05 -18.54 10.15
CA ARG A 110 -9.48 -19.56 9.26
C ARG A 110 -8.04 -19.25 8.85
N PHE A 111 -7.74 -17.97 8.62
CA PHE A 111 -6.42 -17.49 8.18
C PHE A 111 -5.62 -16.86 9.34
N LEU A 112 -5.92 -17.19 10.59
CA LEU A 112 -5.13 -16.75 11.74
C LEU A 112 -3.70 -17.25 11.59
N GLY A 113 -2.73 -16.33 11.69
CA GLY A 113 -1.31 -16.63 11.50
C GLY A 113 -0.86 -16.67 10.03
N SER A 114 -1.77 -16.51 9.07
CA SER A 114 -1.42 -16.28 7.67
C SER A 114 -1.19 -14.79 7.39
N ASN A 115 -0.50 -14.45 6.29
CA ASN A 115 -0.24 -13.05 5.90
C ASN A 115 -1.45 -12.33 5.27
N LEU A 116 -2.67 -12.82 5.54
CA LEU A 116 -3.89 -12.26 4.98
C LEU A 116 -4.35 -11.05 5.79
N ARG A 117 -4.48 -9.90 5.12
CA ARG A 117 -5.07 -8.69 5.69
C ARG A 117 -6.42 -8.40 5.04
N ILE A 118 -7.49 -8.38 5.82
CA ILE A 118 -8.84 -8.12 5.32
C ILE A 118 -9.13 -6.62 5.41
N LEU A 119 -9.64 -6.06 4.31
CA LEU A 119 -10.02 -4.67 4.16
C LEU A 119 -11.52 -4.61 3.83
N PRO A 120 -12.37 -4.27 4.82
CA PRO A 120 -13.80 -4.04 4.57
C PRO A 120 -13.99 -2.74 3.81
N VAL A 121 -14.77 -2.77 2.73
CA VAL A 121 -15.04 -1.58 1.90
C VAL A 121 -16.49 -1.54 1.46
N HIS A 122 -17.04 -0.33 1.31
CA HIS A 122 -18.43 -0.11 0.92
C HIS A 122 -18.63 0.32 -0.53
N ASN A 123 -17.69 1.10 -1.07
CA ASN A 123 -17.86 1.71 -2.38
C ASN A 123 -16.59 1.59 -3.24
N THR A 124 -16.77 1.68 -4.56
CA THR A 124 -15.70 1.56 -5.55
C THR A 124 -14.62 2.62 -5.36
N VAL A 125 -14.97 3.84 -4.95
CA VAL A 125 -14.03 4.96 -4.76
C VAL A 125 -13.07 4.68 -3.61
N ASP A 126 -13.59 4.17 -2.50
CA ASP A 126 -12.86 3.77 -1.31
C ASP A 126 -11.96 2.57 -1.63
N VAL A 127 -12.44 1.62 -2.43
CA VAL A 127 -11.62 0.49 -2.91
C VAL A 127 -10.38 1.03 -3.62
N ILE A 128 -10.57 1.94 -4.58
CA ILE A 128 -9.48 2.51 -5.38
C ILE A 128 -8.54 3.33 -4.51
N ASN A 129 -9.08 4.21 -3.66
CA ASN A 129 -8.31 5.06 -2.78
C ASN A 129 -7.47 4.22 -1.81
N LEU A 130 -8.05 3.18 -1.23
CA LEU A 130 -7.37 2.27 -0.32
C LEU A 130 -6.26 1.49 -1.02
N MET A 131 -6.55 0.87 -2.16
CA MET A 131 -5.56 0.15 -2.96
C MET A 131 -4.40 1.05 -3.36
N CYS A 132 -4.70 2.25 -3.89
CA CYS A 132 -3.68 3.20 -4.31
C CYS A 132 -2.86 3.72 -3.12
N THR A 133 -3.48 3.95 -1.97
CA THR A 133 -2.78 4.42 -0.77
C THR A 133 -1.82 3.37 -0.25
N ILE A 134 -2.29 2.14 -0.08
CA ILE A 134 -1.44 1.02 0.38
C ILE A 134 -0.33 0.77 -0.62
N ALA A 135 -0.63 0.71 -1.92
CA ALA A 135 0.38 0.49 -2.94
C ALA A 135 1.41 1.64 -3.01
N LYS A 136 1.00 2.90 -2.84
CA LYS A 136 1.93 4.04 -2.73
C LYS A 136 2.83 3.90 -1.52
N MET A 137 2.25 3.64 -0.35
CA MET A 137 3.00 3.49 0.91
C MET A 137 3.96 2.31 0.87
N ALA A 138 3.61 1.22 0.20
CA ALA A 138 4.49 0.06 0.03
C ALA A 138 5.52 0.22 -1.10
N SER A 139 5.43 1.27 -1.92
CA SER A 139 6.36 1.44 -3.03
C SER A 139 7.73 1.90 -2.55
N LYS A 140 8.77 1.15 -2.94
CA LYS A 140 10.16 1.43 -2.57
C LYS A 140 10.61 2.87 -2.88
N PRO A 141 10.35 3.43 -4.07
CA PRO A 141 10.74 4.82 -4.37
C PRO A 141 10.07 5.85 -3.44
N TYR A 142 8.85 5.58 -2.98
CA TYR A 142 8.13 6.49 -2.09
C TYR A 142 8.70 6.44 -0.67
N ILE A 143 8.98 5.24 -0.16
CA ILE A 143 9.65 5.05 1.13
C ILE A 143 11.04 5.67 1.12
N ASP A 144 11.85 5.39 0.10
CA ASP A 144 13.20 5.94 -0.04
C ASP A 144 13.18 7.47 -0.05
N ASN A 145 12.22 8.10 -0.74
CA ASN A 145 12.04 9.55 -0.74
C ASN A 145 11.64 10.10 0.64
N ILE A 146 10.77 9.41 1.38
CA ILE A 146 10.42 9.83 2.77
C ILE A 146 11.65 9.72 3.67
N CYS A 147 12.35 8.58 3.63
CA CYS A 147 13.56 8.35 4.42
C CYS A 147 14.63 9.39 4.11
N TYR A 148 14.88 9.67 2.82
CA TYR A 148 15.82 10.70 2.39
C TYR A 148 15.47 12.08 2.97
N ARG A 149 14.19 12.48 2.90
CA ARG A 149 13.72 13.75 3.47
C ARG A 149 13.86 13.78 5.00
N MET A 150 13.57 12.68 5.69
CA MET A 150 13.74 12.59 7.14
C MET A 150 15.21 12.73 7.53
N VAL A 151 16.11 11.98 6.91
CA VAL A 151 17.56 12.03 7.16
C VAL A 151 18.12 13.42 6.84
N THR A 152 17.70 14.04 5.74
CA THR A 152 18.13 15.40 5.38
C THR A 152 17.66 16.43 6.41
N THR A 153 16.43 16.28 6.92
CA THR A 153 15.87 17.17 7.95
C THR A 153 16.58 16.97 9.28
N GLU A 154 16.87 15.73 9.65
CA GLU A 154 17.64 15.38 10.84
C GLU A 154 19.05 16.00 10.79
N ALA A 155 19.76 15.83 9.66
CA ALA A 155 21.07 16.45 9.44
C ALA A 155 21.01 17.97 9.57
N TYR A 156 20.00 18.61 8.96
CA TYR A 156 19.79 20.06 9.06
C TYR A 156 19.54 20.51 10.52
N ILE A 157 18.71 19.77 11.27
CA ILE A 157 18.44 20.07 12.69
C ILE A 157 19.73 19.94 13.52
N ILE A 158 20.54 18.90 13.28
CA ILE A 158 21.81 18.69 13.97
C ILE A 158 22.79 19.82 13.63
N GLU A 159 22.97 20.16 12.35
CA GLU A 159 23.86 21.23 11.91
C GLU A 159 23.46 22.60 12.47
N GLN A 160 22.16 22.88 12.58
CA GLN A 160 21.67 24.13 13.14
C GLN A 160 21.62 24.15 14.67
N SER A 161 21.80 22.99 15.33
CA SER A 161 21.73 22.86 16.79
C SER A 161 22.78 23.72 17.50
N PRO A 162 22.39 24.58 18.46
CA PRO A 162 23.33 25.36 19.26
C PRO A 162 24.31 24.49 20.06
N VAL A 163 23.84 23.33 20.54
CA VAL A 163 24.67 22.37 21.27
C VAL A 163 25.74 21.78 20.36
N TRP A 164 25.38 21.39 19.14
CA TRP A 164 26.32 20.86 18.16
C TRP A 164 27.39 21.90 17.77
N LYS A 165 26.97 23.16 17.54
CA LYS A 165 27.89 24.28 17.28
C LYS A 165 28.85 24.54 18.46
N THR A 166 28.39 24.39 19.69
CA THR A 166 29.22 24.55 20.89
C THR A 166 30.22 23.41 21.02
N LEU A 167 29.80 22.17 20.81
CA LEU A 167 30.68 20.99 20.82
C LEU A 167 31.75 21.07 19.73
N GLN A 168 31.41 21.53 18.52
CA GLN A 168 32.40 21.75 17.45
C GLN A 168 33.46 22.77 17.85
N LYS A 169 33.07 23.90 18.48
CA LYS A 169 34.01 24.89 18.99
C LYS A 169 34.94 24.31 20.07
N LEU A 170 34.41 23.51 20.99
CA LEU A 170 35.20 22.86 22.03
C LEU A 170 36.22 21.86 21.46
N LYS A 171 35.82 21.10 20.42
CA LYS A 171 36.70 20.15 19.72
C LYS A 171 37.77 20.85 18.87
N LEU A 172 37.47 22.03 18.32
CA LEU A 172 38.46 22.87 17.62
C LEU A 172 39.40 23.58 18.59
N SER A 173 38.97 23.84 19.83
CA SER A 173 39.83 24.44 20.88
C SER A 173 40.76 23.44 21.58
N SER A 174 40.60 22.13 21.39
CA SER A 174 41.54 21.14 21.94
C SER A 174 42.82 21.00 21.11
N ASP A 175 42.82 21.41 19.84
CA ASP A 175 44.00 21.35 18.96
C ASP A 175 45.00 22.50 19.20
N SER A 176 44.69 23.44 20.10
CA SER A 176 45.59 24.54 20.48
C SER A 176 46.46 24.28 21.72
N PHE A 177 46.46 23.06 22.28
CA PHE A 177 47.43 22.70 23.33
C PHE A 177 48.77 22.30 22.70
N ASN A 178 49.57 23.30 22.35
CA ASN A 178 51.00 23.15 22.13
C ASN A 178 51.68 23.11 23.52
N PRO A 179 52.33 22.01 23.93
CA PRO A 179 53.09 21.99 25.16
C PRO A 179 54.46 22.62 24.87
N ASN A 180 54.71 23.80 25.44
CA ASN A 180 56.08 24.29 25.65
C ASN A 180 56.70 23.62 26.87
#